data_AF-A0AAI9MTG5-F1
#
_entry.id   AF-A0AAI9MTG5-F1
#
_cell.length_a   1.000
_cell.length_b   1.000
_cell.length_c   1.000
_cell.angle_alpha   90.00
_cell.angle_beta   90.00
_cell.angle_gamma   90.00
#
_symmetry.space_group_name_H-M   'P 1'
#
loop_
_entity.id
_entity.type
_entity.pdbx_description
1 polymer ?
#
loop_
_entity_poly.entity_id
_entity_poly.type
_entity_poly.pdbx_seq_one_letter_code
_entity_poly.pdbx_strand_id
1 'polypeptide(L)'
;MVKILLSVLLLFYPLISSAVSDECQNIARRTENQGVESERHIYRVSSPGRAYFYSAPDSRCKSKNSFLIKGDSVIGYQTAGDYLFGGYINTGGELIDGWLELSQLTETNLRISPLAEEVDYVNRKPKKKTDNPLPDEDFHLMTDKMIVRPGEPLSQLRSDILKYYSQEPETVFIGYSKNGRTLGVDYPDPAVSVYISDGVNDKIDEEVISQIDILSAKYKTHRGIKIGDPVFLMFERYGIHDSFSATETNESFIYQRENISLTFETDKAKKITRITYLLTSPETASCLVNPSTWSAASFTLPATKEIIAGGRTWFYSQPDEQCKTDRFIIRGDHVLQYRKQGDFAYVNYINSKNRVVEGWIKLSLLEKSDEQNNDLNYQDFIWSSDDGEADLLGKPLSDNTVSRWLEQQQEKVSVAPLHDFFREFELWRYDTGDTIITVAGTNVIIEKRTGGRDKYISEITFKNNRYKTRRGIAAGDSYQDMIKAYGNHYQISPDDNCYYYSWFDRRLGFCFDGDREIKEVTYTNYPESDIR
;
A
#
# COMPACT_ATOMS: atom_id res chain seq x y z
N MET A 1 31.38 1.54 -20.90
CA MET A 1 32.66 2.01 -20.34
C MET A 1 32.53 3.48 -20.03
N VAL A 2 32.03 3.80 -18.84
CA VAL A 2 31.94 5.18 -18.34
C VAL A 2 32.99 5.30 -17.26
N LYS A 3 33.99 6.16 -17.47
CA LYS A 3 34.94 6.59 -16.44
C LYS A 3 34.15 7.47 -15.48
N ILE A 4 33.83 6.95 -14.29
CA ILE A 4 33.20 7.75 -13.24
C ILE A 4 34.32 8.57 -12.59
N LEU A 5 34.34 9.86 -12.88
CA LEU A 5 35.06 10.83 -12.07
C LEU A 5 34.35 10.91 -10.72
N LEU A 6 34.97 10.37 -9.67
CA LEU A 6 34.73 10.78 -8.30
C LEU A 6 35.17 12.25 -8.20
N SER A 7 34.22 13.16 -8.40
CA SER A 7 34.43 14.59 -8.23
C SER A 7 33.20 15.18 -7.57
N VAL A 8 33.03 14.90 -6.27
CA VAL A 8 32.20 15.71 -5.38
C VAL A 8 32.83 15.75 -3.99
N LEU A 9 33.26 16.97 -3.62
CA LEU A 9 33.51 17.54 -2.30
C LEU A 9 34.65 17.02 -1.39
N LEU A 10 35.84 17.56 -1.67
CA LEU A 10 36.92 17.84 -0.72
C LEU A 10 36.64 19.07 0.17
N LEU A 11 35.46 19.18 0.78
CA LEU A 11 35.11 20.34 1.60
C LEU A 11 34.51 19.92 2.93
N PHE A 12 35.38 19.56 3.88
CA PHE A 12 35.37 19.97 5.30
C PHE A 12 36.55 19.28 6.01
N TYR A 13 37.77 19.77 5.76
CA TYR A 13 38.93 19.46 6.61
C TYR A 13 39.07 20.58 7.65
N PRO A 14 38.84 20.35 8.96
CA PRO A 14 39.44 21.18 9.97
C PRO A 14 40.93 20.78 10.05
N LEU A 15 41.79 21.63 9.49
CA LEU A 15 43.23 21.76 9.77
C LEU A 15 43.93 20.48 10.23
N ILE A 16 44.20 19.55 9.30
CA ILE A 16 45.30 18.60 9.49
C ILE A 16 46.59 19.29 9.06
N SER A 17 47.55 19.33 9.99
CA SER A 17 48.92 19.82 9.86
C SER A 17 49.53 19.60 8.46
N SER A 18 50.20 20.65 7.96
CA SER A 18 50.81 20.83 6.63
C SER A 18 52.00 19.90 6.29
N ALA A 19 51.91 18.62 6.64
CA ALA A 19 52.89 17.59 6.30
C ALA A 19 52.25 16.24 5.95
N VAL A 20 51.04 16.23 5.37
CA VAL A 20 50.61 15.09 4.55
C VAL A 20 51.30 15.27 3.20
N SER A 21 52.35 14.50 2.94
CA SER A 21 53.26 14.72 1.81
C SER A 21 52.53 14.64 0.45
N ASP A 22 53.02 15.40 -0.54
CA ASP A 22 52.65 15.25 -1.97
C ASP A 22 52.73 13.79 -2.43
N GLU A 23 53.57 12.99 -1.76
CA GLU A 23 53.73 11.56 -2.00
C GLU A 23 52.49 10.74 -1.59
N CYS A 24 51.90 10.97 -0.41
CA CYS A 24 50.68 10.27 0.02
C CYS A 24 49.49 10.59 -0.89
N GLN A 25 49.36 11.84 -1.33
CA GLN A 25 48.33 12.22 -2.31
C GLN A 25 48.53 11.51 -3.66
N ASN A 26 49.77 11.37 -4.12
CA ASN A 26 50.10 10.64 -5.34
C ASN A 26 49.88 9.12 -5.22
N ILE A 27 50.03 8.54 -4.02
CA ILE A 27 49.73 7.12 -3.76
C ILE A 27 48.20 6.92 -3.75
N ALA A 28 47.44 7.77 -3.08
CA ALA A 28 45.97 7.72 -3.05
C ALA A 28 45.39 7.77 -4.48
N ARG A 29 45.80 8.76 -5.28
CA ARG A 29 45.34 8.92 -6.68
C ARG A 29 45.68 7.72 -7.57
N ARG A 30 46.82 7.06 -7.37
CA ARG A 30 47.17 5.85 -8.12
C ARG A 30 46.28 4.67 -7.76
N THR A 31 45.91 4.56 -6.49
CA THR A 31 45.11 3.46 -5.96
C THR A 31 43.64 3.59 -6.33
N GLU A 32 43.08 4.80 -6.34
CA GLU A 32 41.72 5.07 -6.85
C GLU A 32 41.50 4.59 -8.29
N ASN A 33 42.53 4.68 -9.14
CA ASN A 33 42.46 4.26 -10.54
C ASN A 33 42.60 2.74 -10.75
N GLN A 34 42.86 1.97 -9.69
CA GLN A 34 43.08 0.52 -9.74
C GLN A 34 42.00 -0.30 -9.00
N GLY A 35 41.03 0.37 -8.35
CA GLY A 35 39.99 -0.29 -7.58
C GLY A 35 39.13 -1.21 -8.46
N VAL A 36 39.05 -2.49 -8.08
CA VAL A 36 38.04 -3.42 -8.57
C VAL A 36 36.86 -3.33 -7.61
N GLU A 37 35.68 -2.99 -8.12
CA GLU A 37 34.44 -2.95 -7.36
C GLU A 37 34.13 -4.36 -6.80
N SER A 38 34.41 -4.57 -5.51
CA SER A 38 34.17 -5.83 -4.80
C SER A 38 32.93 -5.72 -3.91
N GLU A 39 32.31 -6.86 -3.57
CA GLU A 39 31.28 -6.92 -2.52
C GLU A 39 31.81 -6.22 -1.25
N ARG A 40 30.95 -5.46 -0.55
CA ARG A 40 31.36 -4.77 0.69
C ARG A 40 31.22 -5.74 1.87
N HIS A 41 32.32 -5.96 2.58
CA HIS A 41 32.36 -6.81 3.78
C HIS A 41 32.51 -5.97 5.04
N ILE A 42 31.96 -6.45 6.15
CA ILE A 42 32.23 -5.85 7.47
C ILE A 42 33.48 -6.52 8.04
N TYR A 43 34.42 -5.70 8.50
CA TYR A 43 35.62 -6.13 9.21
C TYR A 43 35.52 -5.72 10.67
N ARG A 44 36.15 -6.48 11.58
CA ARG A 44 36.31 -6.10 12.98
C ARG A 44 37.78 -5.91 13.32
N VAL A 45 38.09 -4.87 14.09
CA VAL A 45 39.43 -4.65 14.63
C VAL A 45 39.77 -5.77 15.61
N SER A 46 40.75 -6.58 15.26
CA SER A 46 41.22 -7.73 16.04
C SER A 46 42.47 -7.40 16.86
N SER A 47 43.20 -6.36 16.46
CA SER A 47 44.41 -5.89 17.13
C SER A 47 44.14 -5.52 18.61
N PRO A 48 45.00 -5.93 19.56
CA PRO A 48 44.92 -5.48 20.94
C PRO A 48 45.34 -4.00 21.12
N GLY A 49 45.98 -3.41 20.11
CA GLY A 49 46.38 -2.00 20.08
C GLY A 49 45.45 -1.13 19.23
N ARG A 50 45.83 0.15 19.07
CA ARG A 50 45.12 1.11 18.22
C ARG A 50 45.35 0.80 16.74
N ALA A 51 44.27 0.61 15.98
CA ALA A 51 44.30 0.48 14.53
C ALA A 51 44.15 1.85 13.88
N TYR A 52 45.27 2.46 13.50
CA TYR A 52 45.29 3.84 12.98
C TYR A 52 44.82 3.90 11.54
N PHE A 53 44.09 4.96 11.21
CA PHE A 53 43.79 5.28 9.82
C PHE A 53 45.02 5.80 9.07
N TYR A 54 45.08 5.54 7.78
CA TYR A 54 46.08 6.03 6.85
C TYR A 54 45.38 6.81 5.73
N SER A 55 45.99 7.91 5.26
CA SER A 55 45.45 8.71 4.15
C SER A 55 45.67 8.07 2.77
N ALA A 56 46.54 7.06 2.69
CA ALA A 56 46.82 6.24 1.52
C ALA A 56 47.33 4.85 2.01
N PRO A 57 47.31 3.79 1.20
CA PRO A 57 47.74 2.43 1.60
C PRO A 57 49.27 2.30 1.69
N ASP A 58 49.89 3.08 2.57
CA ASP A 58 51.34 3.11 2.79
C ASP A 58 51.63 3.49 4.24
N SER A 59 52.59 2.81 4.86
CA SER A 59 52.94 2.99 6.28
C SER A 59 53.36 4.43 6.64
N ARG A 60 53.85 5.20 5.66
CA ARG A 60 54.24 6.62 5.83
C ARG A 60 53.05 7.56 5.93
N CYS A 61 51.87 7.13 5.47
CA CYS A 61 50.65 7.94 5.39
C CYS A 61 49.76 7.80 6.65
N LYS A 62 50.35 7.36 7.77
CA LYS A 62 49.66 7.10 9.05
C LYS A 62 49.13 8.38 9.70
N SER A 63 47.86 8.37 10.10
CA SER A 63 47.27 9.40 10.95
C SER A 63 47.75 9.25 12.39
N LYS A 64 48.04 10.38 13.06
CA LYS A 64 48.47 10.39 14.47
C LYS A 64 47.29 10.37 15.45
N ASN A 65 46.14 10.86 15.03
CA ASN A 65 45.02 11.16 15.93
C ASN A 65 43.74 10.36 15.61
N SER A 66 43.68 9.67 14.47
CA SER A 66 42.52 8.87 14.07
C SER A 66 42.86 7.39 14.13
N PHE A 67 42.16 6.65 14.98
CA PHE A 67 42.34 5.22 15.15
C PHE A 67 41.06 4.56 15.65
N LEU A 68 40.99 3.26 15.44
CA LEU A 68 40.00 2.34 15.96
C LEU A 68 40.61 1.46 17.05
N ILE A 69 39.76 0.88 17.88
CA ILE A 69 40.14 -0.03 18.96
C ILE A 69 39.54 -1.42 18.73
N LYS A 70 40.05 -2.40 19.47
CA LYS A 70 39.58 -3.78 19.38
C LYS A 70 38.06 -3.86 19.52
N GLY A 71 37.42 -4.53 18.55
CA GLY A 71 35.98 -4.72 18.49
C GLY A 71 35.23 -3.72 17.60
N ASP A 72 35.86 -2.60 17.21
CA ASP A 72 35.25 -1.65 16.28
C ASP A 72 35.01 -2.30 14.91
N SER A 73 33.91 -1.93 14.27
CA SER A 73 33.48 -2.47 12.98
C SER A 73 33.74 -1.48 11.84
N VAL A 74 34.21 -1.99 10.70
CA VAL A 74 34.64 -1.21 9.53
C VAL A 74 33.98 -1.75 8.28
N ILE A 75 33.43 -0.86 7.46
CA ILE A 75 32.91 -1.17 6.12
C ILE A 75 34.11 -1.26 5.17
N GLY A 76 34.43 -2.44 4.67
CA GLY A 76 35.44 -2.61 3.63
C GLY A 76 34.89 -2.22 2.26
N TYR A 77 35.52 -1.25 1.61
CA TYR A 77 35.18 -0.83 0.25
C TYR A 77 36.08 -1.47 -0.80
N GLN A 78 37.40 -1.48 -0.55
CA GLN A 78 38.40 -2.03 -1.45
C GLN A 78 39.68 -2.37 -0.70
N THR A 79 40.50 -3.25 -1.26
CA THR A 79 41.83 -3.58 -0.73
C THR A 79 42.93 -3.14 -1.69
N ALA A 80 44.05 -2.67 -1.16
CA ALA A 80 45.26 -2.39 -1.93
C ALA A 80 46.49 -2.80 -1.11
N GLY A 81 47.21 -3.82 -1.59
CA GLY A 81 48.29 -4.45 -0.83
C GLY A 81 47.78 -4.96 0.51
N ASP A 82 48.48 -4.59 1.59
CA ASP A 82 48.14 -5.00 2.96
C ASP A 82 47.12 -4.06 3.65
N TYR A 83 46.44 -3.20 2.89
CA TYR A 83 45.51 -2.21 3.41
C TYR A 83 44.09 -2.40 2.89
N LEU A 84 43.12 -2.13 3.75
CA LEU A 84 41.69 -2.01 3.46
C LEU A 84 41.32 -0.53 3.45
N PHE A 85 40.76 -0.03 2.36
CA PHE A 85 40.04 1.23 2.39
C PHE A 85 38.65 0.95 2.93
N GLY A 86 38.29 1.63 4.01
CA GLY A 86 37.01 1.40 4.65
C GLY A 86 36.48 2.56 5.45
N GLY A 87 35.19 2.50 5.71
CA GLY A 87 34.45 3.49 6.48
C GLY A 87 34.16 3.01 7.89
N TYR A 88 34.35 3.88 8.86
CA TYR A 88 33.93 3.71 10.25
C TYR A 88 32.87 4.74 10.60
N ILE A 89 31.80 4.31 11.26
CA ILE A 89 30.80 5.24 11.78
C ILE A 89 31.08 5.50 13.25
N ASN A 90 31.36 6.75 13.60
CA ASN A 90 31.61 7.12 14.98
C ASN A 90 30.31 7.11 15.82
N THR A 91 30.44 7.33 17.14
CA THR A 91 29.29 7.35 18.06
C THR A 91 28.27 8.47 17.77
N GLY A 92 28.66 9.53 17.05
CA GLY A 92 27.75 10.57 16.54
C GLY A 92 27.00 10.15 15.27
N GLY A 93 27.43 9.09 14.59
CA GLY A 93 26.91 8.66 13.30
C GLY A 93 27.58 9.28 12.10
N GLU A 94 28.73 9.94 12.27
CA GLU A 94 29.51 10.46 11.16
C GLU A 94 30.35 9.34 10.55
N LEU A 95 30.32 9.24 9.22
CA LEU A 95 31.15 8.30 8.47
C LEU A 95 32.55 8.88 8.30
N ILE A 96 33.56 8.12 8.71
CA ILE A 96 34.98 8.45 8.60
C ILE A 96 35.62 7.39 7.72
N ASP A 97 36.09 7.80 6.55
CA ASP A 97 36.77 6.92 5.61
C ASP A 97 38.30 7.01 5.74
N GLY A 98 38.97 5.89 5.51
CA GLY A 98 40.43 5.86 5.42
C GLY A 98 40.98 4.44 5.22
N TRP A 99 42.29 4.36 5.04
CA TRP A 99 42.98 3.08 4.90
C TRP A 99 43.35 2.49 6.27
N LEU A 100 43.21 1.18 6.43
CA LEU A 100 43.53 0.43 7.64
C LEU A 100 44.35 -0.79 7.27
N GLU A 101 45.27 -1.22 8.13
CA GLU A 101 46.06 -2.43 7.87
C GLU A 101 45.19 -3.68 8.02
N LEU A 102 45.13 -4.52 6.98
CA LEU A 102 44.34 -5.76 6.97
C LEU A 102 44.74 -6.71 8.11
N SER A 103 46.03 -6.74 8.46
CA SER A 103 46.56 -7.55 9.58
C SER A 103 45.94 -7.22 10.94
N GLN A 104 45.36 -6.03 11.10
CA GLN A 104 44.71 -5.56 12.33
C GLN A 104 43.20 -5.82 12.33
N LEU A 105 42.69 -6.39 11.24
CA LEU A 105 41.28 -6.61 10.98
C LEU A 105 41.01 -8.11 10.85
N THR A 106 39.78 -8.50 11.17
CA THR A 106 39.24 -9.81 10.86
C THR A 106 37.98 -9.59 10.06
N GLU A 107 37.96 -10.11 8.84
CA GLU A 107 36.77 -10.11 8.01
C GLU A 107 35.67 -10.89 8.73
N THR A 108 34.49 -10.29 8.85
CA THR A 108 33.31 -10.96 9.38
C THR A 108 32.55 -11.64 8.23
N ASN A 109 31.63 -12.53 8.57
CA ASN A 109 30.68 -13.10 7.62
C ASN A 109 29.58 -12.11 7.17
N LEU A 110 29.56 -10.89 7.71
CA LEU A 110 28.56 -9.88 7.40
C LEU A 110 28.97 -9.06 6.18
N ARG A 111 27.97 -8.74 5.35
CA ARG A 111 28.15 -8.02 4.10
C ARG A 111 27.19 -6.83 4.04
N ILE A 112 27.53 -5.85 3.22
CA ILE A 112 26.75 -4.65 2.98
C ILE A 112 26.38 -4.60 1.50
N SER A 113 25.09 -4.38 1.21
CA SER A 113 24.65 -4.10 -0.16
C SER A 113 25.10 -2.70 -0.58
N PRO A 114 25.44 -2.47 -1.86
CA PRO A 114 25.53 -1.13 -2.43
C PRO A 114 24.32 -0.27 -2.00
N LEU A 115 24.55 0.96 -1.51
CA LEU A 115 23.47 1.90 -1.15
C LEU A 115 22.86 2.45 -2.45
N ALA A 116 21.61 2.91 -2.44
CA ALA A 116 20.86 3.28 -3.65
C ALA A 116 21.55 4.29 -4.58
N GLU A 117 22.48 5.09 -4.06
CA GLU A 117 23.28 6.05 -4.84
C GLU A 117 24.31 5.38 -5.78
N GLU A 118 24.44 4.04 -5.78
CA GLU A 118 25.45 3.29 -6.56
C GLU A 118 24.89 2.32 -7.63
N VAL A 119 23.60 2.33 -7.96
CA VAL A 119 22.98 1.08 -8.45
C VAL A 119 22.32 1.15 -9.85
N ASP A 120 22.95 0.49 -10.83
CA ASP A 120 22.30 -0.16 -11.99
C ASP A 120 22.21 -1.69 -11.77
N TYR A 121 21.77 -2.13 -10.57
CA TYR A 121 21.56 -3.53 -10.23
C TYR A 121 20.09 -3.92 -10.37
N VAL A 122 19.64 -4.15 -11.60
CA VAL A 122 18.35 -4.82 -11.87
C VAL A 122 18.51 -6.32 -12.15
N ASN A 123 19.74 -6.86 -12.32
CA ASN A 123 19.91 -8.20 -12.91
C ASN A 123 20.93 -9.18 -12.28
N ARG A 124 21.28 -9.08 -10.98
CA ARG A 124 22.09 -10.12 -10.30
C ARG A 124 21.28 -10.88 -9.26
N LYS A 125 21.23 -12.22 -9.40
CA LYS A 125 20.72 -13.12 -8.36
C LYS A 125 21.65 -13.06 -7.13
N PRO A 126 21.18 -12.66 -5.94
CA PRO A 126 22.00 -12.68 -4.74
C PRO A 126 22.43 -14.12 -4.41
N LYS A 127 23.71 -14.33 -4.06
CA LYS A 127 24.20 -15.61 -3.53
C LYS A 127 23.54 -15.85 -2.16
N LYS A 128 23.14 -17.10 -1.89
CA LYS A 128 22.37 -17.53 -0.69
C LYS A 128 22.96 -17.01 0.64
N LYS A 129 22.10 -16.42 1.47
CA LYS A 129 22.29 -16.17 2.91
C LYS A 129 22.43 -17.50 3.67
N THR A 130 23.63 -17.87 4.12
CA THR A 130 23.81 -19.05 5.00
C THR A 130 24.37 -18.72 6.39
N ASP A 131 24.83 -17.48 6.64
CA ASP A 131 25.76 -17.25 7.76
C ASP A 131 25.25 -16.30 8.87
N ASN A 132 24.06 -15.70 8.76
CA ASN A 132 23.42 -14.92 9.83
C ASN A 132 21.91 -15.17 9.89
N PRO A 133 21.46 -16.33 10.41
CA PRO A 133 20.04 -16.65 10.49
C PRO A 133 19.30 -15.67 11.41
N LEU A 134 18.04 -15.38 11.09
CA LEU A 134 17.15 -14.54 11.89
C LEU A 134 16.22 -15.43 12.73
N PRO A 135 16.45 -15.60 14.04
CA PRO A 135 15.60 -16.40 14.91
C PRO A 135 14.26 -15.69 15.23
N ASP A 136 13.35 -16.35 15.94
CA ASP A 136 11.96 -15.86 16.10
C ASP A 136 11.91 -14.58 16.93
N GLU A 137 12.88 -14.45 17.82
CA GLU A 137 13.07 -13.30 18.69
C GLU A 137 13.35 -12.02 17.89
N ASP A 138 13.92 -12.11 16.68
CA ASP A 138 14.13 -10.93 15.84
C ASP A 138 12.81 -10.34 15.30
N PHE A 139 11.70 -11.07 15.37
CA PHE A 139 10.41 -10.69 14.80
C PHE A 139 9.34 -10.37 15.85
N HIS A 140 9.75 -10.11 17.09
CA HIS A 140 8.87 -9.60 18.14
C HIS A 140 9.39 -8.33 18.79
N LEU A 141 8.50 -7.59 19.44
CA LEU A 141 8.85 -6.42 20.23
C LEU A 141 8.75 -6.74 21.72
N MET A 142 9.86 -6.60 22.44
CA MET A 142 9.86 -6.61 23.91
C MET A 142 9.63 -5.19 24.43
N THR A 143 8.48 -4.96 25.07
CA THR A 143 8.18 -3.72 25.79
C THR A 143 8.53 -3.85 27.29
N ASP A 144 8.30 -2.81 28.09
CA ASP A 144 8.61 -2.85 29.54
C ASP A 144 7.78 -3.89 30.31
N LYS A 145 6.61 -4.28 29.76
CA LYS A 145 5.61 -5.10 30.44
C LYS A 145 5.34 -6.43 29.77
N MET A 146 5.42 -6.48 28.44
CA MET A 146 5.05 -7.66 27.67
C MET A 146 5.77 -7.73 26.32
N ILE A 147 5.69 -8.90 25.70
CA ILE A 147 6.17 -9.13 24.34
C ILE A 147 4.96 -9.03 23.41
N VAL A 148 5.09 -8.26 22.34
CA VAL A 148 4.06 -8.07 21.32
C VAL A 148 4.55 -8.72 20.04
N ARG A 149 3.75 -9.60 19.43
CA ARG A 149 4.13 -10.37 18.24
C ARG A 149 3.12 -10.21 17.11
N PRO A 150 3.56 -9.97 15.87
CA PRO A 150 2.69 -10.11 14.72
C PRO A 150 2.07 -11.52 14.69
N GLY A 151 0.77 -11.60 14.39
CA GLY A 151 -0.01 -12.85 14.38
C GLY A 151 -0.66 -13.23 15.70
N GLU A 152 -0.36 -12.53 16.81
CA GLU A 152 -1.10 -12.74 18.06
C GLU A 152 -2.56 -12.31 17.92
N PRO A 153 -3.52 -13.08 18.46
CA PRO A 153 -4.93 -12.72 18.38
C PRO A 153 -5.28 -11.47 19.20
N LEU A 154 -6.28 -10.71 18.75
CA LEU A 154 -6.77 -9.53 19.45
C LEU A 154 -7.23 -9.86 20.87
N SER A 155 -7.93 -10.98 21.06
CA SER A 155 -8.38 -11.44 22.38
C SER A 155 -7.21 -11.56 23.38
N GLN A 156 -6.08 -12.12 22.93
CA GLN A 156 -4.88 -12.26 23.74
C GLN A 156 -4.24 -10.90 24.02
N LEU A 157 -4.09 -10.05 23.00
CA LEU A 157 -3.54 -8.70 23.17
C LEU A 157 -4.36 -7.87 24.16
N ARG A 158 -5.70 -7.91 24.07
CA ARG A 158 -6.61 -7.22 24.99
C ARG A 158 -6.43 -7.70 26.43
N SER A 159 -6.38 -9.01 26.62
CA SER A 159 -6.14 -9.63 27.92
C SER A 159 -4.81 -9.17 28.53
N ASP A 160 -3.75 -9.13 27.73
CA ASP A 160 -2.43 -8.73 28.21
C ASP A 160 -2.36 -7.22 28.51
N ILE A 161 -2.94 -6.36 27.67
CA ILE A 161 -3.02 -4.91 27.95
C ILE A 161 -3.78 -4.66 29.25
N LEU A 162 -4.96 -5.28 29.43
CA LEU A 162 -5.75 -5.13 30.65
C LEU A 162 -4.98 -5.61 31.88
N LYS A 163 -4.28 -6.74 31.79
CA LYS A 163 -3.50 -7.31 32.88
C LYS A 163 -2.30 -6.45 33.29
N TYR A 164 -1.57 -5.89 32.32
CA TYR A 164 -0.29 -5.23 32.57
C TYR A 164 -0.38 -3.70 32.70
N TYR A 165 -1.40 -3.09 32.11
CA TYR A 165 -1.62 -1.65 32.09
C TYR A 165 -2.91 -1.23 32.81
N SER A 166 -3.76 -2.18 33.23
CA SER A 166 -5.06 -1.90 33.87
C SER A 166 -5.98 -1.01 33.03
N GLN A 167 -5.85 -1.09 31.70
CA GLN A 167 -6.61 -0.33 30.71
C GLN A 167 -7.25 -1.31 29.73
N GLU A 168 -8.53 -1.12 29.41
CA GLU A 168 -9.18 -1.84 28.33
C GLU A 168 -8.90 -1.08 27.02
N PRO A 169 -8.18 -1.68 26.05
CA PRO A 169 -7.79 -0.96 24.85
C PRO A 169 -8.96 -0.85 23.88
N GLU A 170 -9.21 0.37 23.42
CA GLU A 170 -10.15 0.63 22.33
C GLU A 170 -9.50 0.33 20.97
N THR A 171 -10.35 0.07 19.97
CA THR A 171 -9.92 -0.13 18.59
C THR A 171 -10.52 0.96 17.72
N VAL A 172 -9.68 1.63 16.94
CA VAL A 172 -10.07 2.71 16.02
C VAL A 172 -9.91 2.21 14.60
N PHE A 173 -10.93 2.36 13.77
CA PHE A 173 -10.81 2.03 12.34
C PHE A 173 -9.86 3.01 11.65
N ILE A 174 -8.80 2.46 11.02
CA ILE A 174 -7.76 3.25 10.34
C ILE A 174 -7.96 3.21 8.82
N GLY A 175 -8.56 2.14 8.30
CA GLY A 175 -8.83 1.98 6.88
C GLY A 175 -8.76 0.52 6.45
N TYR A 176 -8.71 0.31 5.15
CA TYR A 176 -8.45 -1.00 4.55
C TYR A 176 -7.00 -1.04 4.04
N SER A 177 -6.31 -2.13 4.32
CA SER A 177 -4.97 -2.40 3.79
C SER A 177 -4.97 -3.63 2.87
N LYS A 178 -3.80 -3.96 2.33
CA LYS A 178 -3.57 -5.21 1.56
C LYS A 178 -3.95 -6.50 2.32
N ASN A 179 -4.11 -6.37 3.63
CA ASN A 179 -4.30 -7.44 4.61
C ASN A 179 -5.75 -7.49 5.13
N GLY A 180 -6.69 -6.73 4.57
CA GLY A 180 -8.08 -6.65 5.03
C GLY A 180 -8.39 -5.35 5.78
N ARG A 181 -9.41 -5.37 6.63
CA ARG A 181 -9.76 -4.26 7.52
C ARG A 181 -8.60 -4.03 8.48
N THR A 182 -8.17 -2.79 8.65
CA THR A 182 -7.09 -2.45 9.59
C THR A 182 -7.62 -1.52 10.68
N LEU A 183 -7.51 -1.99 11.92
CA LEU A 183 -7.84 -1.23 13.11
C LEU A 183 -6.54 -0.90 13.85
N GLY A 184 -6.44 0.33 14.36
CA GLY A 184 -5.43 0.73 15.32
C GLY A 184 -5.91 0.34 16.71
N VAL A 185 -5.01 -0.16 17.53
CA VAL A 185 -5.27 -0.44 18.94
C VAL A 185 -4.77 0.75 19.75
N ASP A 186 -5.59 1.27 20.65
CA ASP A 186 -5.18 2.26 21.66
C ASP A 186 -4.20 1.61 22.64
N TYR A 187 -2.94 1.54 22.22
CA TYR A 187 -1.87 0.92 22.97
C TYR A 187 -1.36 1.92 24.03
N PRO A 188 -1.29 1.55 25.33
CA PRO A 188 -0.99 2.52 26.40
C PRO A 188 0.39 3.20 26.32
N ASP A 189 1.30 2.67 25.49
CA ASP A 189 2.61 3.26 25.28
C ASP A 189 2.71 4.02 23.95
N PRO A 190 2.84 5.36 23.96
CA PRO A 190 2.88 6.16 22.74
C PRO A 190 4.14 5.92 21.89
N ALA A 191 5.16 5.22 22.40
CA ALA A 191 6.32 4.82 21.62
C ALA A 191 6.03 3.67 20.64
N VAL A 192 4.88 3.00 20.80
CA VAL A 192 4.50 1.81 20.04
C VAL A 192 3.12 2.03 19.43
N SER A 193 3.00 1.84 18.12
CA SER A 193 1.69 1.77 17.45
C SER A 193 1.41 0.33 17.04
N VAL A 194 0.24 -0.18 17.41
CA VAL A 194 -0.18 -1.56 17.12
C VAL A 194 -1.41 -1.53 16.24
N TYR A 195 -1.38 -2.31 15.17
CA TYR A 195 -2.48 -2.47 14.24
C TYR A 195 -2.87 -3.95 14.13
N ILE A 196 -4.16 -4.17 13.93
CA ILE A 196 -4.77 -5.49 13.78
C ILE A 196 -5.56 -5.58 12.48
N SER A 197 -5.64 -6.79 11.90
CA SER A 197 -6.42 -7.02 10.68
C SER A 197 -7.10 -8.39 10.64
N ASP A 198 -8.27 -8.42 10.01
CA ASP A 198 -8.98 -9.64 9.62
C ASP A 198 -8.44 -10.14 8.27
N GLY A 199 -8.12 -11.44 8.16
CA GLY A 199 -7.69 -12.04 6.88
C GLY A 199 -6.18 -12.15 6.62
N VAL A 200 -5.32 -11.90 7.61
CA VAL A 200 -3.87 -12.17 7.47
C VAL A 200 -3.49 -13.59 7.92
N ASN A 201 -4.38 -14.24 8.68
CA ASN A 201 -4.17 -15.58 9.22
C ASN A 201 -5.45 -16.42 9.12
N ASP A 202 -5.54 -17.27 8.08
CA ASP A 202 -6.73 -18.10 7.80
C ASP A 202 -7.01 -19.19 8.86
N LYS A 203 -6.14 -19.33 9.87
CA LYS A 203 -6.30 -20.33 10.93
C LYS A 203 -7.03 -19.81 12.16
N ILE A 204 -7.27 -18.50 12.24
CA ILE A 204 -7.82 -17.83 13.42
C ILE A 204 -9.03 -17.00 13.01
N ASP A 205 -10.18 -17.27 13.61
CA ASP A 205 -11.47 -16.59 13.36
C ASP A 205 -11.60 -15.32 14.24
N GLU A 206 -10.56 -14.48 14.27
CA GLU A 206 -10.55 -13.15 14.90
C GLU A 206 -9.44 -12.27 14.30
N GLU A 207 -9.48 -10.96 14.53
CA GLU A 207 -8.38 -10.07 14.12
C GLU A 207 -7.07 -10.45 14.83
N VAL A 208 -5.96 -10.38 14.09
CA VAL A 208 -4.61 -10.62 14.62
C VAL A 208 -3.76 -9.38 14.48
N ILE A 209 -2.71 -9.25 15.30
CA ILE A 209 -1.71 -8.19 15.18
C ILE A 209 -1.07 -8.27 13.80
N SER A 210 -1.39 -7.30 12.94
CA SER A 210 -0.89 -7.26 11.56
C SER A 210 0.35 -6.39 11.45
N GLN A 211 0.50 -5.37 12.30
CA GLN A 211 1.66 -4.47 12.27
C GLN A 211 1.98 -3.90 13.65
N ILE A 212 3.28 -3.75 13.92
CA ILE A 212 3.81 -3.06 15.09
C ILE A 212 4.83 -2.04 14.61
N ASP A 213 4.66 -0.78 14.97
CA ASP A 213 5.61 0.30 14.68
C ASP A 213 6.27 0.84 15.93
N ILE A 214 7.57 1.09 15.83
CA ILE A 214 8.34 1.84 16.80
C ILE A 214 8.69 3.19 16.18
N LEU A 215 8.28 4.27 16.84
CA LEU A 215 8.48 5.66 16.37
C LEU A 215 9.40 6.47 17.31
N SER A 216 9.92 5.85 18.37
CA SER A 216 10.83 6.52 19.30
C SER A 216 12.00 5.63 19.72
N ALA A 217 13.05 6.26 20.27
CA ALA A 217 14.25 5.57 20.75
C ALA A 217 14.05 4.77 22.05
N LYS A 218 12.83 4.73 22.61
CA LYS A 218 12.52 4.04 23.87
C LYS A 218 12.78 2.54 23.78
N TYR A 219 12.36 1.93 22.67
CA TYR A 219 12.48 0.50 22.45
C TYR A 219 13.54 0.17 21.39
N LYS A 220 14.06 -1.04 21.49
CA LYS A 220 15.07 -1.58 20.59
C LYS A 220 14.62 -2.95 20.09
N THR A 221 15.04 -3.31 18.88
CA THR A 221 14.89 -4.67 18.35
C THR A 221 15.61 -5.69 19.22
N HIS A 222 15.40 -6.98 18.99
CA HIS A 222 16.10 -8.04 19.72
C HIS A 222 17.63 -7.88 19.66
N ARG A 223 18.16 -7.57 18.47
CA ARG A 223 19.59 -7.26 18.30
C ARG A 223 19.98 -5.86 18.75
N GLY A 224 19.09 -5.10 19.37
CA GLY A 224 19.38 -3.85 20.06
C GLY A 224 19.46 -2.60 19.19
N ILE A 225 18.84 -2.60 18.02
CA ILE A 225 18.73 -1.42 17.13
C ILE A 225 17.52 -0.58 17.53
N LYS A 226 17.65 0.74 17.61
CA LYS A 226 16.57 1.67 17.96
C LYS A 226 16.50 2.85 16.98
N ILE A 227 15.42 3.64 17.08
CA ILE A 227 15.26 4.89 16.34
C ILE A 227 16.42 5.85 16.66
N GLY A 228 16.98 6.46 15.62
CA GLY A 228 18.15 7.34 15.66
C GLY A 228 19.50 6.62 15.52
N ASP A 229 19.54 5.29 15.56
CA ASP A 229 20.77 4.54 15.28
C ASP A 229 21.14 4.66 13.78
N PRO A 230 22.44 4.63 13.44
CA PRO A 230 22.86 4.65 12.05
C PRO A 230 22.56 3.31 11.35
N VAL A 231 22.22 3.36 10.06
CA VAL A 231 21.95 2.17 9.22
C VAL A 231 23.09 1.15 9.23
N PHE A 232 24.32 1.61 9.42
CA PHE A 232 25.48 0.72 9.52
C PHE A 232 25.40 -0.20 10.73
N LEU A 233 24.92 0.30 11.88
CA LEU A 233 24.76 -0.52 13.07
C LEU A 233 23.73 -1.63 12.80
N MET A 234 22.69 -1.34 12.02
CA MET A 234 21.74 -2.36 11.56
C MET A 234 22.44 -3.41 10.68
N PHE A 235 23.23 -3.03 9.68
CA PHE A 235 23.97 -4.00 8.86
C PHE A 235 24.98 -4.82 9.67
N GLU A 236 25.62 -4.24 10.68
CA GLU A 236 26.51 -4.96 11.59
C GLU A 236 25.77 -6.04 12.40
N ARG A 237 24.48 -5.86 12.66
CA ARG A 237 23.72 -6.79 13.51
C ARG A 237 22.86 -7.76 12.71
N TYR A 238 22.29 -7.31 11.61
CA TYR A 238 21.36 -8.08 10.77
C TYR A 238 21.98 -8.54 9.44
N GLY A 239 23.08 -7.95 8.99
CA GLY A 239 23.73 -8.28 7.72
C GLY A 239 22.94 -7.78 6.51
N ILE A 240 23.05 -8.48 5.37
CA ILE A 240 22.31 -8.13 4.15
C ILE A 240 20.80 -8.35 4.37
N HIS A 241 19.99 -7.40 3.91
CA HIS A 241 18.51 -7.48 3.89
C HIS A 241 18.00 -8.37 2.74
N ASP A 242 16.76 -8.85 2.81
CA ASP A 242 16.15 -9.68 1.76
C ASP A 242 15.61 -8.85 0.60
N SER A 243 15.06 -7.67 0.89
CA SER A 243 14.59 -6.72 -0.11
C SER A 243 14.83 -5.27 0.30
N PHE A 244 14.82 -4.40 -0.70
CA PHE A 244 15.16 -2.98 -0.58
C PHE A 244 14.12 -2.15 -1.33
N SER A 245 13.75 -1.01 -0.75
CA SER A 245 12.92 0.01 -1.39
C SER A 245 13.48 1.38 -1.06
N ALA A 246 13.45 2.31 -2.03
CA ALA A 246 13.87 3.69 -1.82
C ALA A 246 12.87 4.66 -2.46
N THR A 247 12.64 5.78 -1.79
CA THR A 247 11.94 6.95 -2.29
C THR A 247 12.90 8.14 -2.32
N GLU A 248 12.45 9.31 -2.80
CA GLU A 248 13.28 10.53 -2.78
C GLU A 248 13.69 10.98 -1.36
N THR A 249 12.98 10.50 -0.33
CA THR A 249 13.17 10.94 1.06
C THR A 249 13.71 9.84 1.97
N ASN A 250 13.26 8.60 1.76
CA ASN A 250 13.50 7.51 2.72
C ASN A 250 13.99 6.24 2.01
N GLU A 251 14.78 5.44 2.72
CA GLU A 251 15.16 4.09 2.31
C GLU A 251 14.56 3.06 3.27
N SER A 252 14.24 1.87 2.78
CA SER A 252 13.67 0.78 3.56
C SER A 252 14.42 -0.51 3.33
N PHE A 253 14.95 -1.08 4.41
CA PHE A 253 15.69 -2.33 4.42
C PHE A 253 14.83 -3.41 5.07
N ILE A 254 14.50 -4.46 4.32
CA ILE A 254 13.46 -5.42 4.69
C ILE A 254 14.10 -6.80 4.91
N TYR A 255 13.90 -7.34 6.09
CA TYR A 255 14.30 -8.69 6.47
C TYR A 255 13.06 -9.57 6.58
N GLN A 256 13.08 -10.73 5.94
CA GLN A 256 11.93 -11.60 5.81
C GLN A 256 12.17 -12.93 6.51
N ARG A 257 11.16 -13.42 7.23
CA ARG A 257 11.09 -14.80 7.70
C ARG A 257 9.65 -15.29 7.60
N GLU A 258 9.47 -16.37 6.83
CA GLU A 258 8.15 -16.95 6.57
C GLU A 258 7.16 -15.87 6.09
N ASN A 259 6.22 -15.50 6.97
CA ASN A 259 5.15 -14.55 6.71
C ASN A 259 5.26 -13.30 7.61
N ILE A 260 6.46 -13.00 8.13
CA ILE A 260 6.72 -11.81 8.92
C ILE A 260 7.93 -11.08 8.33
N SER A 261 7.83 -9.76 8.25
CA SER A 261 8.92 -8.89 7.86
C SER A 261 9.31 -7.92 8.97
N LEU A 262 10.61 -7.70 9.14
CA LEU A 262 11.18 -6.63 9.93
C LEU A 262 11.77 -5.58 8.98
N THR A 263 11.27 -4.36 9.05
CA THR A 263 11.67 -3.26 8.17
C THR A 263 12.31 -2.14 8.98
N PHE A 264 13.45 -1.66 8.49
CA PHE A 264 14.10 -0.45 8.99
C PHE A 264 14.00 0.65 7.95
N GLU A 265 13.33 1.74 8.30
CA GLU A 265 13.25 2.94 7.46
C GLU A 265 14.32 3.94 7.90
N THR A 266 14.98 4.60 6.94
CA THR A 266 16.01 5.59 7.22
C THR A 266 15.78 6.89 6.47
N ASP A 267 16.26 8.00 7.04
CA ASP A 267 16.32 9.30 6.37
C ASP A 267 17.56 9.44 5.45
N LYS A 268 17.72 10.62 4.85
CA LYS A 268 18.89 10.97 4.02
C LYS A 268 20.22 10.95 4.79
N ALA A 269 20.18 11.17 6.11
CA ALA A 269 21.36 11.08 6.98
C ALA A 269 21.66 9.62 7.40
N LYS A 270 20.93 8.64 6.82
CA LYS A 270 21.07 7.21 7.09
C LYS A 270 20.83 6.87 8.56
N LYS A 271 19.98 7.63 9.24
CA LYS A 271 19.51 7.35 10.60
C LYS A 271 18.18 6.65 10.54
N ILE A 272 18.00 5.64 11.39
CA ILE A 272 16.75 4.87 11.45
C ILE A 272 15.64 5.76 12.01
N THR A 273 14.58 5.96 11.25
CA THR A 273 13.44 6.81 11.58
C THR A 273 12.21 6.01 12.00
N ARG A 274 12.07 4.78 11.51
CA ARG A 274 10.99 3.86 11.87
C ARG A 274 11.47 2.42 11.84
N ILE A 275 10.95 1.61 12.76
CA ILE A 275 11.11 0.15 12.75
C ILE A 275 9.72 -0.46 12.73
N THR A 276 9.48 -1.36 11.78
CA THR A 276 8.17 -1.99 11.57
C THR A 276 8.28 -3.50 11.57
N TYR A 277 7.49 -4.16 12.41
CA TYR A 277 7.21 -5.59 12.31
C TYR A 277 5.88 -5.75 11.60
N LEU A 278 5.84 -6.49 10.50
CA LEU A 278 4.65 -6.61 9.67
C LEU A 278 4.38 -8.09 9.37
N LEU A 279 3.18 -8.54 9.72
CA LEU A 279 2.64 -9.82 9.29
C LEU A 279 2.22 -9.69 7.82
N THR A 280 2.89 -10.42 6.95
CA THR A 280 2.50 -10.61 5.56
C THR A 280 1.71 -11.92 5.46
N SER A 281 0.71 -12.00 4.59
CA SER A 281 0.04 -13.29 4.36
C SER A 281 1.04 -14.26 3.69
N PRO A 282 1.17 -15.53 4.14
CA PRO A 282 2.22 -16.46 3.70
C PRO A 282 2.32 -16.79 2.20
N GLU A 283 1.41 -16.33 1.34
CA GLU A 283 1.40 -16.73 -0.09
C GLU A 283 1.20 -15.58 -1.09
N THR A 284 1.28 -14.31 -0.70
CA THR A 284 0.85 -13.19 -1.57
C THR A 284 1.94 -12.29 -2.12
N ALA A 285 3.24 -12.62 -1.99
CA ALA A 285 4.31 -11.71 -2.44
C ALA A 285 4.23 -11.34 -3.95
N SER A 286 3.66 -12.19 -4.82
CA SER A 286 3.43 -11.89 -6.25
C SER A 286 1.99 -11.46 -6.59
N CYS A 287 1.05 -11.56 -5.65
CA CYS A 287 -0.37 -11.26 -5.85
C CYS A 287 -0.86 -10.06 -5.04
N LEU A 288 0.10 -9.28 -4.52
CA LEU A 288 -0.16 -7.96 -3.99
C LEU A 288 -0.88 -7.14 -5.05
N VAL A 289 -2.05 -6.66 -4.67
CA VAL A 289 -2.81 -5.70 -5.45
C VAL A 289 -1.92 -4.49 -5.72
N ASN A 290 -1.49 -4.31 -6.97
CA ASN A 290 -0.64 -3.19 -7.35
C ASN A 290 -1.51 -2.05 -7.88
N PRO A 291 -1.70 -0.94 -7.12
CA PRO A 291 -2.56 0.16 -7.55
C PRO A 291 -2.09 0.83 -8.85
N SER A 292 -0.79 0.70 -9.20
CA SER A 292 -0.27 1.20 -10.48
C SER A 292 -0.77 0.40 -11.69
N THR A 293 -1.29 -0.81 -11.51
CA THR A 293 -1.99 -1.54 -12.58
C THR A 293 -3.40 -0.98 -12.84
N TRP A 294 -3.91 -0.14 -11.95
CA TRP A 294 -5.23 0.47 -12.06
C TRP A 294 -5.24 1.83 -12.77
N SER A 295 -4.09 2.48 -12.93
CA SER A 295 -4.01 3.90 -13.26
C SER A 295 -4.06 4.24 -14.76
N ALA A 296 -4.28 3.27 -15.65
CA ALA A 296 -3.95 3.46 -17.07
C ALA A 296 -5.13 3.52 -18.07
N ALA A 297 -6.39 3.30 -17.67
CA ALA A 297 -7.52 3.33 -18.61
C ALA A 297 -8.62 4.31 -18.19
N SER A 298 -9.11 5.09 -19.17
CA SER A 298 -10.34 5.87 -19.06
C SER A 298 -11.49 4.96 -18.63
N PHE A 299 -12.38 5.44 -17.77
CA PHE A 299 -13.57 4.70 -17.38
C PHE A 299 -14.34 4.27 -18.64
N THR A 300 -14.37 2.97 -18.93
CA THR A 300 -15.17 2.40 -20.02
C THR A 300 -16.52 1.97 -19.49
N LEU A 301 -17.57 2.20 -20.30
CA LEU A 301 -18.90 1.67 -20.02
C LEU A 301 -18.80 0.16 -19.72
N PRO A 302 -19.36 -0.31 -18.61
CA PRO A 302 -19.26 -1.70 -18.27
C PRO A 302 -20.07 -2.55 -19.25
N ALA A 303 -19.55 -3.73 -19.58
CA ALA A 303 -20.19 -4.63 -20.54
C ALA A 303 -20.71 -5.89 -19.84
N THR A 304 -21.97 -6.23 -20.10
CA THR A 304 -22.57 -7.49 -19.63
C THR A 304 -21.95 -8.68 -20.36
N LYS A 305 -21.46 -9.66 -19.59
CA LYS A 305 -20.82 -10.88 -20.09
C LYS A 305 -21.43 -12.12 -19.46
N GLU A 306 -21.45 -13.20 -20.21
CA GLU A 306 -21.86 -14.52 -19.73
C GLU A 306 -20.65 -15.47 -19.64
N ILE A 307 -20.63 -16.31 -18.61
CA ILE A 307 -19.64 -17.37 -18.46
C ILE A 307 -19.98 -18.56 -19.38
N ILE A 308 -19.08 -18.89 -20.30
CA ILE A 308 -19.29 -19.98 -21.26
C ILE A 308 -18.58 -21.30 -20.91
N ALA A 309 -17.68 -21.26 -19.91
CA ALA A 309 -16.88 -22.42 -19.53
C ALA A 309 -17.74 -23.54 -18.92
N GLY A 310 -17.56 -24.79 -19.36
CA GLY A 310 -18.31 -25.94 -18.84
C GLY A 310 -17.99 -26.36 -17.40
N GLY A 311 -17.10 -25.64 -16.69
CA GLY A 311 -16.66 -25.93 -15.33
C GLY A 311 -16.52 -24.67 -14.47
N ARG A 312 -15.85 -24.78 -13.32
CA ARG A 312 -15.59 -23.64 -12.43
C ARG A 312 -14.67 -22.62 -13.12
N THR A 313 -15.17 -21.39 -13.24
CA THR A 313 -14.40 -20.22 -13.65
C THR A 313 -13.94 -19.49 -12.40
N TRP A 314 -12.65 -19.61 -12.08
CA TRP A 314 -12.08 -19.04 -10.86
C TRP A 314 -11.78 -17.55 -11.03
N PHE A 315 -11.95 -16.80 -9.95
CA PHE A 315 -11.47 -15.43 -9.86
C PHE A 315 -9.96 -15.42 -9.58
N TYR A 316 -9.34 -14.30 -9.94
CA TYR A 316 -7.95 -14.00 -9.64
C TYR A 316 -7.90 -12.64 -8.94
N SER A 317 -7.05 -12.50 -7.92
CA SER A 317 -6.89 -11.24 -7.17
C SER A 317 -6.12 -10.17 -7.98
N GLN A 318 -5.34 -10.62 -8.97
CA GLN A 318 -4.61 -9.83 -9.98
C GLN A 318 -4.74 -10.51 -11.35
N PRO A 319 -4.48 -9.81 -12.47
CA PRO A 319 -4.52 -10.39 -13.81
C PRO A 319 -3.27 -11.24 -14.11
N ASP A 320 -3.02 -12.23 -13.26
CA ASP A 320 -1.91 -13.17 -13.32
C ASP A 320 -2.41 -14.56 -12.90
N GLU A 321 -1.97 -15.61 -13.60
CA GLU A 321 -2.41 -16.98 -13.32
C GLU A 321 -2.00 -17.48 -11.92
N GLN A 322 -0.93 -16.95 -11.36
CA GLN A 322 -0.47 -17.30 -10.01
C GLN A 322 -1.39 -16.74 -8.92
N CYS A 323 -2.24 -15.77 -9.27
CA CYS A 323 -3.09 -15.05 -8.34
C CYS A 323 -4.52 -15.57 -8.26
N LYS A 324 -4.67 -16.86 -8.54
CA LYS A 324 -5.95 -17.56 -8.48
C LYS A 324 -6.49 -17.59 -7.06
N THR A 325 -7.76 -17.27 -6.88
CA THR A 325 -8.46 -17.38 -5.59
C THR A 325 -9.29 -18.66 -5.52
N ASP A 326 -9.85 -18.92 -4.35
CA ASP A 326 -10.80 -20.01 -4.09
C ASP A 326 -12.26 -19.66 -4.50
N ARG A 327 -12.49 -18.44 -4.98
CA ARG A 327 -13.81 -18.00 -5.46
C ARG A 327 -13.97 -18.39 -6.92
N PHE A 328 -15.17 -18.83 -7.28
CA PHE A 328 -15.49 -19.18 -8.65
C PHE A 328 -16.96 -18.87 -8.98
N ILE A 329 -17.21 -18.75 -10.26
CA ILE A 329 -18.54 -18.72 -10.89
C ILE A 329 -18.62 -19.85 -11.92
N ILE A 330 -19.82 -20.11 -12.43
CA ILE A 330 -20.10 -21.25 -13.31
C ILE A 330 -20.78 -20.79 -14.61
N ARG A 331 -20.92 -21.73 -15.55
CA ARG A 331 -21.58 -21.47 -16.83
C ARG A 331 -22.96 -20.84 -16.66
N GLY A 332 -23.26 -19.82 -17.46
CA GLY A 332 -24.54 -19.09 -17.42
C GLY A 332 -24.62 -17.98 -16.39
N ASP A 333 -23.63 -17.84 -15.49
CA ASP A 333 -23.55 -16.68 -14.62
C ASP A 333 -23.25 -15.43 -15.44
N HIS A 334 -23.93 -14.33 -15.10
CA HIS A 334 -23.72 -13.03 -15.72
C HIS A 334 -22.80 -12.17 -14.85
N VAL A 335 -21.83 -11.55 -15.49
CA VAL A 335 -20.89 -10.63 -14.85
C VAL A 335 -20.85 -9.30 -15.57
N LEU A 336 -20.50 -8.25 -14.83
CA LEU A 336 -20.34 -6.92 -15.37
C LEU A 336 -18.85 -6.60 -15.51
N GLN A 337 -18.37 -6.52 -16.75
CA GLN A 337 -16.96 -6.32 -17.07
C GLN A 337 -16.61 -4.83 -17.13
N TYR A 338 -15.73 -4.38 -16.25
CA TYR A 338 -15.31 -2.97 -16.17
C TYR A 338 -13.99 -2.70 -16.87
N ARG A 339 -13.06 -3.66 -16.87
CA ARG A 339 -11.70 -3.46 -17.38
C ARG A 339 -11.15 -4.70 -18.05
N LYS A 340 -10.07 -4.49 -18.80
CA LYS A 340 -9.25 -5.54 -19.39
C LYS A 340 -7.77 -5.25 -19.16
N GLN A 341 -7.00 -6.28 -18.86
CA GLN A 341 -5.55 -6.22 -18.77
C GLN A 341 -4.99 -7.56 -19.24
N GLY A 342 -4.23 -7.53 -20.33
CA GLY A 342 -3.79 -8.76 -21.00
C GLY A 342 -4.97 -9.67 -21.32
N ASP A 343 -4.86 -10.93 -20.93
CA ASP A 343 -5.88 -11.97 -21.14
C ASP A 343 -6.95 -12.01 -20.06
N PHE A 344 -6.98 -11.03 -19.15
CA PHE A 344 -7.92 -10.97 -18.04
C PHE A 344 -8.88 -9.78 -18.15
N ALA A 345 -10.08 -9.98 -17.61
CA ALA A 345 -11.11 -8.99 -17.44
C ALA A 345 -11.38 -8.80 -15.94
N TYR A 346 -11.43 -7.55 -15.49
CA TYR A 346 -11.92 -7.23 -14.16
C TYR A 346 -13.45 -7.18 -14.21
N VAL A 347 -14.10 -7.99 -13.38
CA VAL A 347 -15.55 -8.16 -13.39
C VAL A 347 -16.14 -8.10 -12.00
N ASN A 348 -17.42 -7.72 -11.95
CA ASN A 348 -18.24 -7.81 -10.76
C ASN A 348 -19.38 -8.79 -11.00
N TYR A 349 -19.66 -9.59 -9.98
CA TYR A 349 -20.76 -10.55 -9.92
C TYR A 349 -21.61 -10.25 -8.68
N ILE A 350 -22.94 -10.34 -8.80
CA ILE A 350 -23.84 -10.24 -7.65
C ILE A 350 -24.17 -11.64 -7.17
N ASN A 351 -23.80 -11.96 -5.93
CA ASN A 351 -24.08 -13.25 -5.35
C ASN A 351 -25.54 -13.35 -4.83
N SER A 352 -25.91 -14.53 -4.34
CA SER A 352 -27.24 -14.80 -3.78
C SER A 352 -27.61 -13.95 -2.55
N LYS A 353 -26.64 -13.26 -1.92
CA LYS A 353 -26.84 -12.35 -0.80
C LYS A 353 -26.96 -10.89 -1.24
N ASN A 354 -27.05 -10.65 -2.55
CA ASN A 354 -27.05 -9.32 -3.16
C ASN A 354 -25.77 -8.51 -2.85
N ARG A 355 -24.64 -9.21 -2.67
CA ARG A 355 -23.32 -8.60 -2.46
C ARG A 355 -22.45 -8.76 -3.69
N VAL A 356 -21.56 -7.81 -3.88
CA VAL A 356 -20.62 -7.76 -4.98
C VAL A 356 -19.43 -8.67 -4.66
N VAL A 357 -19.24 -9.67 -5.52
CA VAL A 357 -17.98 -10.41 -5.64
C VAL A 357 -17.21 -9.79 -6.80
N GLU A 358 -15.98 -9.37 -6.54
CA GLU A 358 -15.09 -8.76 -7.53
C GLU A 358 -13.84 -9.60 -7.77
N GLY A 359 -13.27 -9.47 -8.97
CA GLY A 359 -11.97 -10.03 -9.29
C GLY A 359 -11.68 -10.09 -10.78
N TRP A 360 -10.52 -10.62 -11.12
CA TRP A 360 -10.09 -10.86 -12.49
C TRP A 360 -10.53 -12.24 -12.98
N ILE A 361 -10.94 -12.35 -14.24
CA ILE A 361 -11.31 -13.61 -14.91
C ILE A 361 -10.68 -13.64 -16.30
N LYS A 362 -10.27 -14.81 -16.79
CA LYS A 362 -9.75 -14.95 -18.16
C LYS A 362 -10.81 -14.57 -19.19
N LEU A 363 -10.45 -13.69 -20.13
CA LEU A 363 -11.29 -13.21 -21.21
C LEU A 363 -11.82 -14.34 -22.10
N SER A 364 -11.05 -15.40 -22.29
CA SER A 364 -11.45 -16.58 -23.07
C SER A 364 -12.64 -17.35 -22.49
N LEU A 365 -13.04 -17.05 -21.24
CA LEU A 365 -14.17 -17.68 -20.56
C LEU A 365 -15.44 -16.81 -20.60
N LEU A 366 -15.36 -15.62 -21.21
CA LEU A 366 -16.44 -14.65 -21.28
C LEU A 366 -16.94 -14.49 -22.72
N GLU A 367 -18.25 -14.55 -22.91
CA GLU A 367 -18.90 -14.15 -24.16
C GLU A 367 -19.79 -12.93 -23.94
N LYS A 368 -20.09 -12.20 -25.03
CA LYS A 368 -21.06 -11.11 -24.94
C LYS A 368 -22.42 -11.71 -24.60
N SER A 369 -23.05 -11.20 -23.55
CA SER A 369 -24.44 -11.52 -23.25
C SER A 369 -25.35 -10.77 -24.21
N ASP A 370 -26.31 -11.45 -24.82
CA ASP A 370 -27.40 -10.77 -25.54
C ASP A 370 -28.32 -10.15 -24.48
N GLU A 371 -28.30 -8.82 -24.38
CA GLU A 371 -29.23 -8.09 -23.52
C GLU A 371 -30.64 -8.21 -24.13
N GLN A 372 -31.58 -8.84 -23.42
CA GLN A 372 -32.97 -8.84 -23.85
C GLN A 372 -33.51 -7.41 -23.81
N ASN A 373 -34.12 -6.95 -24.90
CA ASN A 373 -34.51 -5.55 -25.14
C ASN A 373 -35.47 -4.95 -24.09
N ASN A 374 -36.08 -5.75 -23.20
CA ASN A 374 -37.08 -5.28 -22.23
C ASN A 374 -36.56 -5.24 -20.78
N ASP A 375 -35.44 -5.89 -20.48
CA ASP A 375 -34.87 -5.93 -19.12
C ASP A 375 -34.11 -4.64 -18.81
N LEU A 376 -33.92 -4.34 -17.51
CA LEU A 376 -33.07 -3.21 -17.13
C LEU A 376 -31.63 -3.47 -17.57
N ASN A 377 -30.97 -2.42 -18.06
CA ASN A 377 -29.56 -2.43 -18.43
C ASN A 377 -28.87 -1.13 -18.02
N TYR A 378 -27.58 -0.98 -18.36
CA TYR A 378 -26.80 0.22 -18.01
C TYR A 378 -27.47 1.53 -18.44
N GLN A 379 -28.12 1.56 -19.61
CA GLN A 379 -28.72 2.79 -20.14
C GLN A 379 -29.89 3.28 -19.29
N ASP A 380 -30.55 2.41 -18.53
CA ASP A 380 -31.63 2.82 -17.61
C ASP A 380 -31.13 3.68 -16.44
N PHE A 381 -29.81 3.76 -16.24
CA PHE A 381 -29.15 4.61 -15.23
C PHE A 381 -28.56 5.90 -15.82
N ILE A 382 -28.90 6.20 -17.07
CA ILE A 382 -28.66 7.48 -17.74
C ILE A 382 -29.99 8.22 -17.77
N TRP A 383 -29.96 9.52 -17.50
CA TRP A 383 -31.14 10.38 -17.56
C TRP A 383 -30.96 11.49 -18.59
N SER A 384 -32.08 12.05 -19.03
CA SER A 384 -32.13 13.20 -19.92
C SER A 384 -32.70 14.43 -19.20
N SER A 385 -32.20 15.61 -19.54
CA SER A 385 -32.78 16.92 -19.21
C SER A 385 -32.84 17.81 -20.45
N ASP A 386 -33.27 19.06 -20.27
CA ASP A 386 -33.22 20.07 -21.33
C ASP A 386 -31.80 20.32 -21.86
N ASP A 387 -30.78 20.00 -21.06
CA ASP A 387 -29.36 20.21 -21.39
C ASP A 387 -28.74 18.98 -22.09
N GLY A 388 -29.51 17.91 -22.29
CA GLY A 388 -29.07 16.66 -22.93
C GLY A 388 -29.08 15.44 -22.00
N GLU A 389 -28.42 14.36 -22.41
CA GLU A 389 -28.27 13.14 -21.60
C GLU A 389 -27.05 13.22 -20.68
N ALA A 390 -27.16 12.66 -19.47
CA ALA A 390 -26.10 12.65 -18.48
C ALA A 390 -25.86 11.24 -17.91
N ASP A 391 -24.60 10.82 -17.96
CA ASP A 391 -24.08 9.56 -17.43
C ASP A 391 -23.00 9.87 -16.39
N LEU A 392 -23.40 10.04 -15.13
CA LEU A 392 -22.50 10.46 -14.05
C LEU A 392 -22.45 9.48 -12.87
N LEU A 393 -23.45 8.60 -12.72
CA LEU A 393 -23.58 7.70 -11.57
C LEU A 393 -22.44 6.67 -11.54
N GLY A 394 -21.70 6.61 -10.44
CA GLY A 394 -20.55 5.70 -10.28
C GLY A 394 -19.24 6.24 -10.87
N LYS A 395 -19.22 7.47 -11.42
CA LYS A 395 -18.02 8.08 -12.00
C LYS A 395 -17.24 8.92 -10.99
N PRO A 396 -15.90 8.93 -11.07
CA PRO A 396 -15.05 9.68 -10.15
C PRO A 396 -15.21 11.19 -10.38
N LEU A 397 -14.99 12.00 -9.35
CA LEU A 397 -15.09 13.47 -9.43
C LEU A 397 -14.05 14.11 -10.35
N SER A 398 -12.91 13.45 -10.52
CA SER A 398 -11.81 13.80 -11.43
C SER A 398 -12.18 13.58 -12.90
N ASP A 399 -13.29 12.91 -13.21
CA ASP A 399 -13.84 12.94 -14.56
C ASP A 399 -14.27 14.37 -14.89
N ASN A 400 -13.66 14.94 -15.93
CA ASN A 400 -13.91 16.33 -16.33
C ASN A 400 -15.39 16.63 -16.61
N THR A 401 -16.20 15.64 -16.99
CA THR A 401 -17.64 15.80 -17.24
C THR A 401 -18.40 15.88 -15.92
N VAL A 402 -18.02 15.04 -14.95
CA VAL A 402 -18.58 15.05 -13.60
C VAL A 402 -18.26 16.35 -12.89
N SER A 403 -17.00 16.78 -12.89
CA SER A 403 -16.58 18.03 -12.24
C SER A 403 -17.30 19.25 -12.81
N ARG A 404 -17.31 19.42 -14.13
CA ARG A 404 -18.01 20.53 -14.80
C ARG A 404 -19.52 20.52 -14.51
N TRP A 405 -20.15 19.35 -14.51
CA TRP A 405 -21.57 19.26 -14.20
C TRP A 405 -21.85 19.62 -12.73
N LEU A 406 -21.01 19.16 -11.80
CA LEU A 406 -21.14 19.48 -10.38
C LEU A 406 -20.93 20.96 -10.10
N GLU A 407 -19.94 21.61 -10.71
CA GLU A 407 -19.71 23.05 -10.59
C GLU A 407 -20.98 23.85 -10.94
N GLN A 408 -21.66 23.48 -12.04
CA GLN A 408 -22.93 24.10 -12.46
C GLN A 408 -24.07 23.90 -11.45
N GLN A 409 -24.09 22.79 -10.72
CA GLN A 409 -25.11 22.55 -9.69
C GLN A 409 -24.74 23.22 -8.35
N GLN A 410 -23.46 23.31 -8.01
CA GLN A 410 -22.98 23.91 -6.76
C GLN A 410 -23.32 25.40 -6.66
N GLU A 411 -23.38 26.13 -7.77
CA GLU A 411 -23.85 27.53 -7.79
C GLU A 411 -25.29 27.70 -7.27
N LYS A 412 -26.08 26.62 -7.25
CA LYS A 412 -27.48 26.60 -6.79
C LYS A 412 -27.65 26.07 -5.37
N VAL A 413 -26.56 25.60 -4.74
CA VAL A 413 -26.59 25.06 -3.38
C VAL A 413 -26.71 26.22 -2.40
N SER A 414 -27.85 26.32 -1.73
CA SER A 414 -28.14 27.40 -0.78
C SER A 414 -27.81 27.05 0.67
N VAL A 415 -27.53 25.77 0.96
CA VAL A 415 -27.26 25.25 2.31
C VAL A 415 -25.96 24.44 2.30
N ALA A 416 -25.20 24.49 3.39
CA ALA A 416 -23.99 23.67 3.53
C ALA A 416 -24.31 22.18 3.34
N PRO A 417 -23.47 21.42 2.61
CA PRO A 417 -23.71 20.01 2.38
C PRO A 417 -23.72 19.23 3.70
N LEU A 418 -24.64 18.27 3.80
CA LEU A 418 -24.68 17.35 4.94
C LEU A 418 -23.56 16.34 4.78
N HIS A 419 -22.78 16.15 5.84
CA HIS A 419 -21.75 15.12 5.94
C HIS A 419 -22.27 13.98 6.82
N ASP A 420 -22.18 12.76 6.33
CA ASP A 420 -22.71 11.57 7.00
C ASP A 420 -21.88 10.32 6.69
N PHE A 421 -22.12 9.23 7.42
CA PHE A 421 -21.49 7.93 7.20
C PHE A 421 -22.57 6.86 6.96
N PHE A 422 -22.54 6.22 5.79
CA PHE A 422 -23.49 5.17 5.43
C PHE A 422 -22.80 3.99 4.76
N ARG A 423 -23.06 2.77 5.27
CA ARG A 423 -22.54 1.50 4.71
C ARG A 423 -21.05 1.56 4.36
N GLU A 424 -20.23 2.03 5.31
CA GLU A 424 -18.76 2.14 5.18
C GLU A 424 -18.26 3.28 4.28
N PHE A 425 -19.15 4.13 3.76
CA PHE A 425 -18.78 5.30 2.97
C PHE A 425 -18.93 6.58 3.79
N GLU A 426 -17.93 7.44 3.68
CA GLU A 426 -18.06 8.87 4.00
C GLU A 426 -18.87 9.54 2.87
N LEU A 427 -19.94 10.26 3.22
CA LEU A 427 -20.88 10.84 2.26
C LEU A 427 -20.98 12.36 2.42
N TRP A 428 -21.17 13.05 1.29
CA TRP A 428 -21.56 14.45 1.22
C TRP A 428 -22.81 14.59 0.37
N ARG A 429 -23.88 15.13 0.97
CA ARG A 429 -25.17 15.35 0.32
C ARG A 429 -25.39 16.82 0.05
N TYR A 430 -25.58 17.15 -1.23
CA TYR A 430 -25.85 18.49 -1.74
C TYR A 430 -27.31 18.55 -2.20
N ASP A 431 -28.12 19.43 -1.61
CA ASP A 431 -29.51 19.66 -2.02
C ASP A 431 -29.61 21.02 -2.72
N THR A 432 -29.96 21.03 -4.00
CA THR A 432 -30.17 22.24 -4.81
C THR A 432 -31.64 22.67 -4.85
N GLY A 433 -32.49 22.08 -4.01
CA GLY A 433 -33.95 22.21 -4.05
C GLY A 433 -34.57 21.18 -5.00
N ASP A 434 -34.18 21.23 -6.27
CA ASP A 434 -34.71 20.37 -7.35
C ASP A 434 -34.00 19.01 -7.47
N THR A 435 -32.77 18.92 -6.98
CA THR A 435 -31.91 17.75 -7.13
C THR A 435 -31.12 17.54 -5.85
N ILE A 436 -30.98 16.28 -5.45
CA ILE A 436 -30.08 15.87 -4.38
C ILE A 436 -28.95 15.08 -5.01
N ILE A 437 -27.72 15.44 -4.68
CA ILE A 437 -26.51 14.78 -5.16
C ILE A 437 -25.76 14.26 -3.95
N THR A 438 -25.46 12.96 -3.95
CA THR A 438 -24.67 12.32 -2.91
C THR A 438 -23.34 11.85 -3.47
N VAL A 439 -22.27 12.45 -2.93
CA VAL A 439 -20.88 12.08 -3.23
C VAL A 439 -20.40 11.15 -2.13
N ALA A 440 -19.78 10.04 -2.49
CA ALA A 440 -19.20 9.08 -1.55
C ALA A 440 -17.68 9.01 -1.67
N GLY A 441 -17.00 8.69 -0.55
CA GLY A 441 -15.65 8.13 -0.56
C GLY A 441 -15.60 6.81 -1.33
N THR A 442 -14.41 6.28 -1.61
CA THR A 442 -14.27 5.02 -2.36
C THR A 442 -14.00 3.83 -1.45
N ASN A 443 -14.48 2.67 -1.89
CA ASN A 443 -14.01 1.37 -1.39
C ASN A 443 -13.22 0.66 -2.49
N VAL A 444 -12.60 -0.48 -2.17
CA VAL A 444 -11.76 -1.24 -3.11
C VAL A 444 -12.47 -1.57 -4.43
N ILE A 445 -13.78 -1.80 -4.41
CA ILE A 445 -14.57 -2.12 -5.60
C ILE A 445 -14.60 -0.91 -6.54
N ILE A 446 -14.94 0.27 -6.00
CA ILE A 446 -14.98 1.51 -6.77
C ILE A 446 -13.59 1.90 -7.23
N GLU A 447 -12.57 1.82 -6.36
CA GLU A 447 -11.18 2.10 -6.74
C GLU A 447 -10.72 1.27 -7.94
N LYS A 448 -11.04 -0.03 -7.95
CA LYS A 448 -10.73 -0.91 -9.07
C LYS A 448 -11.56 -0.63 -10.32
N ARG A 449 -12.78 -0.08 -10.19
CA ARG A 449 -13.62 0.33 -11.34
C ARG A 449 -13.12 1.64 -11.96
N THR A 450 -12.85 2.65 -11.13
CA THR A 450 -12.51 4.03 -11.54
C THR A 450 -11.02 4.23 -11.75
N GLY A 451 -10.17 3.42 -11.11
CA GLY A 451 -8.72 3.43 -11.29
C GLY A 451 -7.98 4.32 -10.30
N GLY A 452 -8.65 4.78 -9.25
CA GLY A 452 -8.09 5.66 -8.24
C GLY A 452 -8.99 5.81 -7.02
N ARG A 453 -8.47 6.46 -5.99
CA ARG A 453 -9.16 6.66 -4.69
C ARG A 453 -10.07 7.89 -4.65
N ASP A 454 -10.37 8.45 -5.81
CA ASP A 454 -11.14 9.67 -5.91
C ASP A 454 -12.61 9.42 -5.61
N LYS A 455 -13.25 10.36 -4.91
CA LYS A 455 -14.67 10.31 -4.56
C LYS A 455 -15.51 10.14 -5.83
N TYR A 456 -16.75 9.68 -5.68
CA TYR A 456 -17.64 9.45 -6.81
C TYR A 456 -19.08 9.83 -6.50
N ILE A 457 -19.89 10.06 -7.54
CA ILE A 457 -21.34 10.25 -7.39
C ILE A 457 -21.97 8.89 -7.13
N SER A 458 -22.43 8.67 -5.89
CA SER A 458 -23.04 7.41 -5.44
C SER A 458 -24.55 7.42 -5.53
N GLU A 459 -25.18 8.60 -5.45
CA GLU A 459 -26.61 8.75 -5.59
C GLU A 459 -27.00 10.10 -6.17
N ILE A 460 -28.06 10.12 -6.99
CA ILE A 460 -28.72 11.33 -7.46
C ILE A 460 -30.24 11.15 -7.35
N THR A 461 -30.92 12.14 -6.78
CA THR A 461 -32.39 12.19 -6.69
C THR A 461 -32.92 13.42 -7.40
N PHE A 462 -33.91 13.24 -8.28
CA PHE A 462 -34.64 14.32 -8.94
C PHE A 462 -36.03 14.48 -8.34
N LYS A 463 -36.41 15.72 -8.02
CA LYS A 463 -37.71 16.05 -7.39
C LYS A 463 -38.67 16.77 -8.34
N ASN A 464 -38.33 16.90 -9.62
CA ASN A 464 -39.14 17.59 -10.61
C ASN A 464 -39.13 16.87 -11.97
N ASN A 465 -39.97 17.34 -12.89
CA ASN A 465 -40.18 16.73 -14.20
C ASN A 465 -39.13 17.11 -15.27
N ARG A 466 -38.14 17.94 -14.91
CA ARG A 466 -37.07 18.37 -15.81
C ARG A 466 -36.16 17.21 -16.19
N TYR A 467 -35.95 16.30 -15.24
CA TYR A 467 -35.09 15.14 -15.42
C TYR A 467 -35.94 13.90 -15.64
N LYS A 468 -35.69 13.21 -16.74
CA LYS A 468 -36.43 12.01 -17.14
C LYS A 468 -35.50 10.82 -17.19
N THR A 469 -35.99 9.70 -16.69
CA THR A 469 -35.38 8.37 -16.91
C THR A 469 -35.25 8.08 -18.40
N ARG A 470 -34.39 7.12 -18.75
CA ARG A 470 -34.23 6.63 -20.12
C ARG A 470 -35.56 6.24 -20.79
N ARG A 471 -36.52 5.75 -20.00
CA ARG A 471 -37.86 5.33 -20.47
C ARG A 471 -38.93 6.42 -20.35
N GLY A 472 -38.52 7.66 -20.06
CA GLY A 472 -39.37 8.85 -20.13
C GLY A 472 -40.13 9.22 -18.85
N ILE A 473 -39.92 8.49 -17.75
CA ILE A 473 -40.56 8.74 -16.44
C ILE A 473 -39.83 9.82 -15.65
N ALA A 474 -40.57 10.70 -14.99
CA ALA A 474 -40.08 11.80 -14.16
C ALA A 474 -40.91 11.97 -12.88
N ALA A 475 -40.49 12.89 -11.99
CA ALA A 475 -41.35 13.29 -10.88
C ALA A 475 -42.60 14.02 -11.41
N GLY A 476 -43.76 13.72 -10.84
CA GLY A 476 -45.09 14.13 -11.28
C GLY A 476 -45.82 13.10 -12.14
N ASP A 477 -45.15 12.06 -12.65
CA ASP A 477 -45.81 10.97 -13.37
C ASP A 477 -46.51 10.01 -12.39
N SER A 478 -47.48 9.24 -12.89
CA SER A 478 -48.26 8.34 -12.05
C SER A 478 -47.61 6.97 -11.86
N TYR A 479 -48.05 6.22 -10.84
CA TYR A 479 -47.71 4.81 -10.70
C TYR A 479 -47.96 3.99 -11.97
N GLN A 480 -49.04 4.28 -12.72
CA GLN A 480 -49.36 3.54 -13.94
C GLN A 480 -48.37 3.81 -15.08
N ASP A 481 -47.86 5.03 -15.19
CA ASP A 481 -46.84 5.39 -16.18
C ASP A 481 -45.54 4.64 -15.90
N MET A 482 -45.12 4.58 -14.62
CA MET A 482 -43.96 3.80 -14.19
C MET A 482 -44.12 2.32 -14.54
N ILE A 483 -45.25 1.69 -14.20
CA ILE A 483 -45.49 0.26 -14.49
C ILE A 483 -45.50 -0.01 -15.99
N LYS A 484 -46.02 0.91 -16.80
CA LYS A 484 -46.00 0.78 -18.26
C LYS A 484 -44.58 0.82 -18.83
N ALA A 485 -43.69 1.61 -18.23
CA ALA A 485 -42.31 1.76 -18.68
C ALA A 485 -41.36 0.64 -18.17
N TYR A 486 -41.51 0.23 -16.91
CA TYR A 486 -40.57 -0.66 -16.22
C TYR A 486 -41.15 -2.02 -15.80
N GLY A 487 -42.46 -2.23 -15.95
CA GLY A 487 -43.14 -3.48 -15.57
C GLY A 487 -43.43 -3.57 -14.07
N ASN A 488 -43.77 -4.76 -13.58
CA ASN A 488 -44.20 -5.01 -12.20
C ASN A 488 -43.18 -5.81 -11.36
N HIS A 489 -41.91 -5.86 -11.77
CA HIS A 489 -40.85 -6.66 -11.13
C HIS A 489 -39.94 -5.83 -10.21
N TYR A 490 -40.53 -5.10 -9.26
CA TYR A 490 -39.82 -4.21 -8.35
C TYR A 490 -39.75 -4.77 -6.92
N GLN A 491 -38.85 -4.20 -6.12
CA GLN A 491 -38.79 -4.38 -4.67
C GLN A 491 -39.44 -3.19 -3.96
N ILE A 492 -40.20 -3.44 -2.88
CA ILE A 492 -40.82 -2.40 -2.06
C ILE A 492 -39.99 -2.23 -0.78
N SER A 493 -39.64 -0.99 -0.40
CA SER A 493 -39.14 -0.71 0.94
C SER A 493 -40.30 -0.65 1.94
N PRO A 494 -40.27 -1.38 3.07
CA PRO A 494 -41.33 -1.37 4.08
C PRO A 494 -41.65 0.02 4.63
N ASP A 495 -40.69 0.94 4.58
CA ASP A 495 -40.72 2.17 5.39
C ASP A 495 -40.98 3.46 4.59
N ASP A 496 -40.84 3.47 3.25
CA ASP A 496 -40.70 4.72 2.49
C ASP A 496 -41.63 4.93 1.27
N ASN A 497 -42.63 4.07 1.02
CA ASN A 497 -43.52 4.15 -0.17
C ASN A 497 -42.77 4.28 -1.51
N CYS A 498 -41.60 3.65 -1.59
CA CYS A 498 -40.72 3.66 -2.76
C CYS A 498 -40.63 2.28 -3.43
N TYR A 499 -40.51 2.30 -4.74
CA TYR A 499 -40.43 1.14 -5.63
C TYR A 499 -39.07 1.12 -6.31
N TYR A 500 -38.37 -0.01 -6.22
CA TYR A 500 -36.99 -0.12 -6.70
C TYR A 500 -36.81 -1.19 -7.78
N TYR A 501 -36.11 -0.82 -8.84
CA TYR A 501 -35.62 -1.71 -9.89
C TYR A 501 -34.10 -1.79 -9.78
N SER A 502 -33.58 -3.00 -9.71
CA SER A 502 -32.14 -3.25 -9.54
C SER A 502 -31.56 -3.91 -10.78
N TRP A 503 -30.37 -3.47 -11.17
CA TRP A 503 -29.55 -4.11 -12.19
C TRP A 503 -28.12 -4.14 -11.70
N PHE A 504 -27.58 -5.34 -11.51
CA PHE A 504 -26.35 -5.56 -10.75
C PHE A 504 -26.39 -4.83 -9.39
N ASP A 505 -25.44 -3.94 -9.13
CA ASP A 505 -25.33 -3.12 -7.91
C ASP A 505 -25.87 -1.71 -8.08
N ARG A 506 -26.62 -1.45 -9.16
CA ARG A 506 -27.31 -0.19 -9.40
C ARG A 506 -28.79 -0.35 -9.13
N ARG A 507 -29.40 0.70 -8.59
CA ARG A 507 -30.82 0.69 -8.26
C ARG A 507 -31.48 2.01 -8.62
N LEU A 508 -32.59 1.92 -9.35
CA LEU A 508 -33.47 3.00 -9.76
C LEU A 508 -34.72 2.94 -8.88
N GLY A 509 -35.02 4.03 -8.18
CA GLY A 509 -36.12 4.16 -7.23
C GLY A 509 -37.14 5.21 -7.66
N PHE A 510 -38.40 4.92 -7.41
CA PHE A 510 -39.53 5.83 -7.58
C PHE A 510 -40.29 5.92 -6.26
N CYS A 511 -40.31 7.09 -5.64
CA CYS A 511 -41.00 7.31 -4.38
C CYS A 511 -42.27 8.13 -4.61
N PHE A 512 -43.34 7.73 -3.93
CA PHE A 512 -44.68 8.25 -4.20
C PHE A 512 -45.23 9.05 -3.02
N ASP A 513 -46.03 10.06 -3.33
CA ASP A 513 -46.87 10.74 -2.34
C ASP A 513 -48.16 9.95 -2.04
N GLY A 514 -49.07 10.58 -1.29
CA GLY A 514 -50.35 9.99 -0.91
C GLY A 514 -51.30 9.73 -2.09
N ASP A 515 -51.14 10.46 -3.19
CA ASP A 515 -51.99 10.37 -4.39
C ASP A 515 -51.41 9.41 -5.44
N ARG A 516 -50.28 8.75 -5.12
CA ARG A 516 -49.52 7.86 -6.02
C ARG A 516 -48.97 8.59 -7.25
N GLU A 517 -48.63 9.86 -7.07
CA GLU A 517 -47.76 10.59 -7.99
C GLU A 517 -46.30 10.45 -7.53
N ILE A 518 -45.39 10.33 -8.49
CA ILE A 518 -43.96 10.18 -8.21
C ILE A 518 -43.46 11.52 -7.68
N LYS A 519 -43.04 11.55 -6.42
CA LYS A 519 -42.43 12.74 -5.81
C LYS A 519 -40.96 12.87 -6.19
N GLU A 520 -40.27 11.74 -6.27
CA GLU A 520 -38.84 11.73 -6.57
C GLU A 520 -38.41 10.46 -7.30
N VAL A 521 -37.41 10.63 -8.17
CA VAL A 521 -36.73 9.56 -8.92
C VAL A 521 -35.28 9.50 -8.45
N THR A 522 -34.84 8.36 -7.96
CA THR A 522 -33.52 8.19 -7.33
C THR A 522 -32.69 7.14 -8.05
N TYR A 523 -31.43 7.47 -8.36
CA TYR A 523 -30.43 6.56 -8.91
C TYR A 523 -29.37 6.30 -7.86
N THR A 524 -29.03 5.04 -7.60
CA THR A 524 -28.03 4.66 -6.58
C THR A 524 -27.01 3.67 -7.10
N ASN A 525 -25.76 3.80 -6.66
CA ASN A 525 -24.68 2.84 -6.84
C ASN A 525 -23.87 2.73 -5.54
N TYR A 526 -24.21 1.76 -4.70
CA TYR A 526 -23.49 1.44 -3.46
C TYR A 526 -23.07 -0.04 -3.48
N PRO A 527 -21.94 -0.37 -4.14
CA PRO A 527 -21.47 -1.75 -4.17
C PRO A 527 -21.01 -2.21 -2.78
N GLU A 528 -21.76 -3.15 -2.19
CA GLU A 528 -21.40 -3.80 -0.93
C GLU A 528 -20.55 -5.03 -1.19
N SER A 529 -19.37 -5.08 -0.57
CA SER A 529 -18.46 -6.22 -0.68
C SER A 529 -19.03 -7.48 -0.02
N ASP A 530 -18.80 -8.64 -0.64
CA ASP A 530 -19.05 -9.94 0.01
C ASP A 530 -18.01 -10.32 1.07
N ILE A 531 -16.85 -9.67 1.03
CA ILE A 531 -15.80 -9.79 2.05
C ILE A 531 -16.19 -8.87 3.20
N ARG A 532 -16.65 -9.47 4.30
CA ARG A 532 -16.78 -8.81 5.61
C ARG A 532 -15.67 -9.28 6.51
#